data_AF-A0A545B7X5-F1
#
_entry.id   AF-A0A545B7X5-F1
#
_cell.length_a   1.000
_cell.length_b   1.000
_cell.length_c   1.000
_cell.angle_alpha   90.00
_cell.angle_beta   90.00
_cell.angle_gamma   90.00
#
_symmetry.space_group_name_H-M   'P 1'
#
loop_
_entity.id
_entity.type
_entity.pdbx_description
1 polymer ?
#
loop_
_entity_poly.entity_id
_entity_poly.type
_entity_poly.pdbx_seq_one_letter_code
_entity_poly.pdbx_strand_id
1 'polypeptide(L)'
;MDTLVTLPDGSVLDVARFPLPDGLADGVMNRAQLAVAFNVSENSVTKWVGQGMPVETAGQNGVSYEFQLSHCYAWRRAREEAARSSKARGDALAMQASMAFRNLDEAQEEEEGGLTAKQLREWSEAEYHRNRVAEQRGELVRAAKVSELLDDLIGIVAQALGTLPDHLERDLGLGVDEVAKVETRCDGVSNVLRERIEREMLGPAQVTTMPARAEQLGMGV
;
A
#
# COMPACT_ATOMS: atom_id res chain seq x y z
N MET A 1 47.88 -5.95 -7.19
CA MET A 1 47.00 -5.62 -6.06
C MET A 1 46.50 -6.94 -5.52
N ASP A 2 46.63 -7.14 -4.21
CA ASP A 2 46.16 -8.38 -3.60
C ASP A 2 44.64 -8.40 -3.69
N THR A 3 44.09 -9.42 -4.32
CA THR A 3 42.65 -9.49 -4.61
C THR A 3 41.85 -9.96 -3.40
N LEU A 4 42.53 -10.44 -2.37
CA LEU A 4 41.95 -10.99 -1.16
C LEU A 4 42.45 -10.18 0.04
N VAL A 5 41.52 -9.68 0.84
CA VAL A 5 41.84 -8.99 2.11
C VAL A 5 41.28 -9.79 3.28
N THR A 6 42.14 -10.06 4.26
CA THR A 6 41.73 -10.69 5.53
C THR A 6 41.19 -9.62 6.46
N LEU A 7 39.94 -9.78 6.87
CA LEU A 7 39.29 -8.88 7.82
C LEU A 7 39.73 -9.17 9.26
N PRO A 8 39.54 -8.23 10.20
CA PRO A 8 39.91 -8.43 11.61
C PRO A 8 39.20 -9.60 12.31
N ASP A 9 38.08 -10.07 11.78
CA ASP A 9 37.34 -11.24 12.27
C ASP A 9 37.84 -12.57 11.69
N GLY A 10 38.90 -12.54 10.86
CA GLY A 10 39.49 -13.70 10.21
C GLY A 10 38.78 -14.14 8.93
N SER A 11 37.71 -13.45 8.52
CA SER A 11 37.07 -13.71 7.23
C SER A 11 37.88 -13.13 6.07
N VAL A 12 37.77 -13.74 4.88
CA VAL A 12 38.47 -13.29 3.68
C VAL A 12 37.46 -12.66 2.73
N LEU A 13 37.75 -11.43 2.31
CA LEU A 13 36.95 -10.68 1.36
C LEU A 13 37.66 -10.59 0.01
N ASP A 14 36.96 -10.98 -1.04
CA ASP A 14 37.41 -10.81 -2.43
C ASP A 14 37.11 -9.39 -2.92
N VAL A 15 38.17 -8.61 -3.11
CA VAL A 15 38.13 -7.21 -3.56
C VAL A 15 37.69 -7.10 -5.02
N ALA A 16 37.98 -8.11 -5.86
CA ALA A 16 37.56 -8.09 -7.27
C ALA A 16 36.05 -8.20 -7.47
N ARG A 17 35.31 -8.71 -6.46
CA ARG A 17 33.83 -8.69 -6.50
C ARG A 17 33.24 -7.29 -6.42
N PHE A 18 34.00 -6.32 -5.92
CA PHE A 18 33.55 -4.96 -5.69
C PHE A 18 34.61 -3.96 -6.16
N PRO A 19 34.88 -3.88 -7.48
CA PRO A 19 35.93 -3.03 -8.01
C PRO A 19 35.58 -1.55 -7.81
N LEU A 20 36.61 -0.72 -7.66
CA LEU A 20 36.44 0.74 -7.64
C LEU A 20 35.75 1.21 -8.94
N PRO A 21 34.96 2.29 -8.90
CA PRO A 21 34.33 2.84 -10.09
C PRO A 21 35.36 3.23 -11.16
N ASP A 22 34.95 3.14 -12.43
CA ASP A 22 35.82 3.40 -13.58
C ASP A 22 36.48 4.79 -13.49
N GLY A 23 37.81 4.82 -13.69
CA GLY A 23 38.60 6.04 -13.67
C GLY A 23 39.14 6.47 -12.30
N LEU A 24 38.82 5.76 -11.21
CA LEU A 24 39.47 5.99 -9.92
C LEU A 24 40.77 5.19 -9.77
N ALA A 25 41.85 5.89 -9.46
CA ALA A 25 43.09 5.26 -9.03
C ALA A 25 42.96 4.80 -7.57
N ASP A 26 43.42 3.59 -7.30
CA ASP A 26 43.53 3.06 -5.95
C ASP A 26 44.77 3.63 -5.24
N GLY A 27 44.70 3.78 -3.92
CA GLY A 27 45.79 4.36 -3.14
C GLY A 27 45.57 4.28 -1.63
N VAL A 28 46.67 4.44 -0.89
CA VAL A 28 46.68 4.52 0.57
C VAL A 28 46.22 5.90 1.00
N MET A 29 45.24 5.95 1.90
CA MET A 29 44.65 7.17 2.42
C MET A 29 44.67 7.17 3.95
N ASN A 30 44.81 8.36 4.54
CA ASN A 30 44.56 8.54 5.97
C ASN A 30 43.05 8.68 6.25
N ARG A 31 42.67 8.67 7.54
CA ARG A 31 41.26 8.72 7.95
C ARG A 31 40.48 9.92 7.38
N ALA A 32 41.09 11.11 7.35
CA ALA A 32 40.45 12.32 6.85
C ALA A 32 40.24 12.27 5.33
N GLN A 33 41.23 11.79 4.59
CA GLN A 33 41.14 11.58 3.14
C GLN A 33 40.09 10.53 2.78
N LEU A 34 40.03 9.43 3.55
CA LEU A 34 39.04 8.37 3.36
C LEU A 34 37.61 8.86 3.64
N ALA A 35 37.45 9.72 4.66
CA ALA A 35 36.16 10.35 4.98
C ALA A 35 35.66 11.23 3.81
N VAL A 36 36.55 12.01 3.21
CA VAL A 36 36.26 12.80 1.99
C VAL A 36 35.91 11.89 0.82
N ALA A 37 36.72 10.85 0.56
CA ALA A 37 36.51 9.91 -0.55
C ALA A 37 35.13 9.21 -0.49
N PHE A 38 34.65 8.88 0.71
CA PHE A 38 33.34 8.25 0.91
C PHE A 38 32.19 9.23 1.18
N ASN A 39 32.46 10.54 1.20
CA ASN A 39 31.53 11.59 1.58
C ASN A 39 30.84 11.33 2.94
N VAL A 40 31.64 11.03 3.98
CA VAL A 40 31.19 10.76 5.35
C VAL A 40 32.05 11.53 6.36
N SER A 41 31.65 11.52 7.64
CA SER A 41 32.46 12.12 8.71
C SER A 41 33.61 11.19 9.15
N GLU A 42 34.71 11.73 9.68
CA GLU A 42 35.79 10.92 10.29
C GLU A 42 35.30 10.02 11.45
N ASN A 43 34.24 10.45 12.15
CA ASN A 43 33.59 9.66 13.20
C ASN A 43 32.92 8.41 12.61
N SER A 44 32.36 8.51 11.41
CA SER A 44 31.80 7.36 10.67
C SER A 44 32.90 6.37 10.29
N VAL A 45 34.04 6.86 9.80
CA VAL A 45 35.20 6.00 9.49
C VAL A 45 35.73 5.30 10.74
N THR A 46 35.85 6.03 11.86
CA THR A 46 36.25 5.46 13.16
C THR A 46 35.29 4.36 13.61
N LYS A 47 33.98 4.57 13.44
CA LYS A 47 32.97 3.55 13.72
C LYS A 47 33.15 2.32 12.82
N TRP A 48 33.44 2.49 11.54
CA TRP A 48 33.66 1.38 10.61
C TRP A 48 34.88 0.54 10.96
N VAL A 49 35.98 1.16 11.42
CA VAL A 49 37.14 0.42 11.97
C VAL A 49 36.70 -0.50 13.12
N GLY A 50 35.91 0.02 14.06
CA GLY A 50 35.36 -0.79 15.17
C GLY A 50 34.38 -1.88 14.72
N GLN A 51 33.88 -1.83 13.49
CA GLN A 51 33.00 -2.83 12.89
C GLN A 51 33.74 -3.82 11.98
N GLY A 52 35.08 -3.80 11.98
CA GLY A 52 35.91 -4.72 11.20
C GLY A 52 36.27 -4.23 9.80
N MET A 53 36.29 -2.91 9.55
CA MET A 53 36.81 -2.36 8.29
C MET A 53 38.32 -2.66 8.17
N PRO A 54 38.81 -3.04 6.97
CA PRO A 54 40.25 -3.25 6.73
C PRO A 54 41.09 -2.03 7.10
N VAL A 55 42.23 -2.28 7.72
CA VAL A 55 43.25 -1.27 8.05
C VAL A 55 44.60 -1.85 7.69
N GLU A 56 45.40 -1.12 6.91
CA GLU A 56 46.75 -1.56 6.51
C GLU A 56 47.73 -1.37 7.69
N THR A 57 47.74 -0.15 8.23
CA THR A 57 48.55 0.20 9.41
C THR A 57 47.63 0.75 10.49
N ALA A 58 47.45 -0.01 11.57
CA ALA A 58 46.73 0.45 12.75
C ALA A 58 47.56 1.49 13.50
N GLY A 59 47.03 2.70 13.66
CA GLY A 59 47.76 3.79 14.31
C GLY A 59 48.18 3.44 15.74
N GLN A 60 49.48 3.44 16.02
CA GLN A 60 50.05 3.48 17.37
C GLN A 60 50.65 4.86 17.64
N ASN A 61 51.12 5.13 18.87
CA ASN A 61 51.67 6.43 19.27
C ASN A 61 52.65 7.00 18.23
N GLY A 62 52.20 8.01 17.46
CA GLY A 62 52.99 8.69 16.42
C GLY A 62 52.81 8.20 14.97
N VAL A 63 51.99 7.17 14.72
CA VAL A 63 51.71 6.62 13.37
C VAL A 63 50.26 6.87 13.01
N SER A 64 50.01 7.53 11.87
CA SER A 64 48.65 7.74 11.35
C SER A 64 48.06 6.45 10.79
N TYR A 65 46.75 6.26 10.94
CA TYR A 65 46.04 5.16 10.30
C TYR A 65 46.18 5.22 8.77
N GLU A 66 46.48 4.08 8.17
CA GLU A 66 46.56 3.90 6.72
C GLU A 66 45.49 2.93 6.25
N PHE A 67 44.78 3.32 5.19
CA PHE A 67 43.68 2.58 4.60
C PHE A 67 43.88 2.44 3.10
N GLN A 68 43.82 1.22 2.58
CA GLN A 68 43.74 1.01 1.14
C GLN A 68 42.32 1.29 0.64
N LEU A 69 42.16 2.19 -0.34
CA LEU A 69 40.85 2.64 -0.82
C LEU A 69 40.02 1.48 -1.41
N SER A 70 40.61 0.63 -2.24
CA SER A 70 39.94 -0.55 -2.83
C SER A 70 39.43 -1.53 -1.77
N HIS A 71 40.23 -1.83 -0.74
CA HIS A 71 39.85 -2.73 0.35
C HIS A 71 38.66 -2.17 1.14
N CYS A 72 38.72 -0.88 1.48
CA CYS A 72 37.64 -0.22 2.23
C CYS A 72 36.35 -0.12 1.41
N TYR A 73 36.45 0.17 0.11
CA TYR A 73 35.30 0.23 -0.80
C TYR A 73 34.65 -1.16 -0.93
N ALA A 74 35.45 -2.21 -1.16
CA ALA A 74 34.95 -3.56 -1.28
C ALA A 74 34.23 -4.02 -0.01
N TRP A 75 34.80 -3.74 1.17
CA TRP A 75 34.19 -4.06 2.46
C TRP A 75 32.83 -3.38 2.63
N ARG A 76 32.76 -2.09 2.29
CA ARG A 76 31.50 -1.33 2.38
C ARG A 76 30.43 -1.91 1.46
N ARG A 77 30.78 -2.20 0.21
CA ARG A 77 29.85 -2.76 -0.78
C ARG A 77 29.36 -4.16 -0.38
N ALA A 78 30.26 -5.00 0.11
CA ALA A 78 29.90 -6.32 0.65
C ALA A 78 28.89 -6.21 1.80
N ARG A 79 29.07 -5.24 2.70
CA ARG A 79 28.13 -5.00 3.81
C ARG A 79 26.81 -4.41 3.34
N GLU A 80 26.81 -3.48 2.40
CA GLU A 80 25.59 -2.91 1.82
C GLU A 80 24.77 -3.99 1.11
N GLU A 81 25.42 -4.90 0.39
CA GLU A 81 24.77 -6.04 -0.26
C GLU A 81 24.27 -7.09 0.73
N ALA A 82 25.05 -7.40 1.77
CA ALA A 82 24.61 -8.27 2.87
C ALA A 82 23.41 -7.69 3.63
N ALA A 83 23.41 -6.40 3.91
CA ALA A 83 22.29 -5.71 4.56
C ALA A 83 21.05 -5.68 3.65
N ARG A 84 21.23 -5.42 2.35
CA ARG A 84 20.14 -5.43 1.36
C ARG A 84 19.52 -6.82 1.21
N SER A 85 20.35 -7.86 1.14
CA SER A 85 19.87 -9.25 1.04
C SER A 85 19.19 -9.73 2.33
N SER A 86 19.72 -9.35 3.52
CA SER A 86 19.06 -9.64 4.80
C SER A 86 17.71 -8.92 4.92
N LYS A 87 17.62 -7.65 4.52
CA LYS A 87 16.37 -6.90 4.48
C LYS A 87 15.36 -7.54 3.53
N ALA A 88 15.78 -7.87 2.30
CA ALA A 88 14.91 -8.52 1.31
C ALA A 88 14.36 -9.88 1.80
N ARG A 89 15.18 -10.69 2.50
CA ARG A 89 14.72 -11.94 3.13
C ARG A 89 13.72 -11.69 4.27
N GLY A 90 13.98 -10.68 5.10
CA GLY A 90 13.07 -10.27 6.17
C GLY A 90 11.72 -9.80 5.64
N ASP A 91 11.74 -8.99 4.58
CA ASP A 91 10.55 -8.51 3.89
C ASP A 91 9.77 -9.67 3.26
N ALA A 92 10.45 -10.63 2.61
CA ALA A 92 9.82 -11.83 2.05
C ALA A 92 9.16 -12.72 3.11
N LEU A 93 9.83 -12.94 4.25
CA LEU A 93 9.26 -13.70 5.37
C LEU A 93 8.06 -12.98 6.00
N ALA A 94 8.12 -11.65 6.11
CA ALA A 94 7.02 -10.84 6.63
C ALA A 94 5.80 -10.88 5.70
N MET A 95 6.01 -10.84 4.38
CA MET A 95 4.93 -11.03 3.39
C MET A 95 4.31 -12.42 3.52
N GLN A 96 5.14 -13.48 3.57
CA GLN A 96 4.66 -14.85 3.75
C GLN A 96 3.87 -15.04 5.06
N ALA A 97 4.35 -14.46 6.15
CA ALA A 97 3.65 -14.51 7.44
C ALA A 97 2.33 -13.72 7.39
N SER A 98 2.30 -12.57 6.71
CA SER A 98 1.08 -11.77 6.53
C SER A 98 0.00 -12.54 5.76
N MET A 99 0.37 -13.29 4.73
CA MET A 99 -0.54 -14.18 3.98
C MET A 99 -1.10 -15.28 4.91
N ALA A 100 -0.23 -15.94 5.68
CA ALA A 100 -0.63 -17.04 6.55
C ALA A 100 -1.51 -16.62 7.75
N PHE A 101 -1.31 -15.42 8.30
CA PHE A 101 -2.09 -14.94 9.46
C PHE A 101 -3.45 -14.36 9.08
N ARG A 102 -3.68 -13.99 7.81
CA ARG A 102 -4.88 -13.24 7.41
C ARG A 102 -6.06 -14.07 6.94
N ASN A 103 -5.91 -15.34 6.58
CA ASN A 103 -7.05 -16.21 6.19
C ASN A 103 -8.00 -15.53 5.17
N LEU A 104 -7.43 -14.77 4.22
CA LEU A 104 -8.18 -14.08 3.17
C LEU A 104 -8.18 -14.96 1.92
N ASP A 105 -9.35 -15.19 1.35
CA ASP A 105 -9.50 -15.85 0.06
C ASP A 105 -8.74 -15.04 -1.02
N GLU A 106 -8.03 -15.76 -1.89
CA GLU A 106 -7.08 -15.27 -2.92
C GLU A 106 -7.65 -14.22 -3.91
N ALA A 107 -8.95 -13.94 -3.84
CA ALA A 107 -9.67 -13.07 -4.77
C ALA A 107 -9.60 -11.56 -4.46
N GLN A 108 -9.07 -11.14 -3.30
CA GLN A 108 -9.00 -9.72 -2.91
C GLN A 108 -7.59 -9.09 -3.01
N GLU A 109 -6.55 -9.85 -3.39
CA GLU A 109 -5.16 -9.35 -3.37
C GLU A 109 -4.69 -8.65 -4.66
N GLU A 110 -5.36 -8.83 -5.80
CA GLU A 110 -4.89 -8.27 -7.08
C GLU A 110 -4.92 -6.73 -7.17
N GLU A 111 -5.58 -6.03 -6.23
CA GLU A 111 -5.71 -4.56 -6.25
C GLU A 111 -4.73 -3.81 -5.31
N GLU A 112 -4.04 -4.49 -4.37
CA GLU A 112 -3.18 -3.84 -3.36
C GLU A 112 -1.67 -4.20 -3.46
N GLY A 113 -1.24 -4.76 -4.59
CA GLY A 113 0.15 -5.17 -4.82
C GLY A 113 1.10 -4.01 -5.14
N GLY A 114 1.59 -3.27 -4.13
CA GLY A 114 2.66 -2.28 -4.40
C GLY A 114 3.33 -1.54 -3.25
N LEU A 115 2.78 -1.53 -2.04
CA LEU A 115 3.33 -0.73 -0.93
C LEU A 115 3.65 -1.60 0.29
N THR A 116 4.89 -1.55 0.78
CA THR A 116 5.24 -2.14 2.09
C THR A 116 4.34 -1.55 3.18
N ALA A 117 4.04 -2.27 4.26
CA ALA A 117 3.12 -1.78 5.32
C ALA A 117 3.47 -0.39 5.89
N LYS A 118 4.76 0.00 5.84
CA LYS A 118 5.23 1.35 6.19
C LYS A 118 4.90 2.38 5.08
N GLN A 119 5.15 2.04 3.82
CA GLN A 119 4.77 2.89 2.69
C GLN A 119 3.25 2.99 2.55
N LEU A 120 2.50 1.93 2.87
CA LEU A 120 1.05 1.95 2.94
C LEU A 120 0.59 2.90 4.06
N ARG A 121 1.22 2.86 5.24
CA ARG A 121 0.94 3.83 6.32
C ARG A 121 1.24 5.27 5.91
N GLU A 122 2.42 5.52 5.35
CA GLU A 122 2.84 6.86 4.90
C GLU A 122 1.94 7.38 3.77
N TRP A 123 1.54 6.50 2.85
CA TRP A 123 0.59 6.81 1.79
C TRP A 123 -0.81 7.07 2.35
N SER A 124 -1.33 6.21 3.22
CA SER A 124 -2.62 6.41 3.91
C SER A 124 -2.64 7.69 4.74
N GLU A 125 -1.55 8.05 5.43
CA GLU A 125 -1.44 9.30 6.19
C GLU A 125 -1.43 10.51 5.25
N ALA A 126 -0.67 10.46 4.14
CA ALA A 126 -0.66 11.52 3.14
C ALA A 126 -2.03 11.68 2.44
N GLU A 127 -2.68 10.56 2.12
CA GLU A 127 -4.03 10.50 1.54
C GLU A 127 -5.06 11.07 2.51
N TYR A 128 -4.98 10.71 3.79
CA TYR A 128 -5.85 11.24 4.85
C TYR A 128 -5.71 12.77 4.98
N HIS A 129 -4.47 13.29 4.93
CA HIS A 129 -4.24 14.74 4.96
C HIS A 129 -4.82 15.46 3.74
N ARG A 130 -4.71 14.87 2.54
CA ARG A 130 -5.33 15.41 1.32
C ARG A 130 -6.84 15.40 1.39
N ASN A 131 -7.43 14.28 1.79
CA ASN A 131 -8.88 14.10 1.92
C ASN A 131 -9.46 15.08 2.94
N ARG A 132 -8.77 15.30 4.07
CA ARG A 132 -9.21 16.25 5.08
C ARG A 132 -9.19 17.71 4.60
N VAL A 133 -8.18 18.10 3.81
CA VAL A 133 -8.11 19.43 3.20
C VAL A 133 -9.19 19.61 2.13
N ALA A 134 -9.48 18.57 1.35
CA ALA A 134 -10.54 18.58 0.34
C ALA A 134 -11.94 18.62 0.97
N GLU A 135 -12.19 17.92 2.09
CA GLU A 135 -13.44 18.05 2.87
C GLU A 135 -13.65 19.47 3.39
N GLN A 136 -12.60 20.13 3.89
CA GLN A 136 -12.67 21.53 4.37
C GLN A 136 -12.99 22.51 3.25
N ARG A 137 -12.62 22.20 2.01
CA ARG A 137 -12.95 22.98 0.81
C ARG A 137 -14.31 22.62 0.22
N GLY A 138 -14.99 21.60 0.75
CA GLY A 138 -16.27 21.11 0.24
C GLY A 138 -16.15 20.27 -1.04
N GLU A 139 -14.95 19.84 -1.42
CA GLU A 139 -14.70 18.99 -2.59
C GLU A 139 -15.05 17.52 -2.32
N LEU A 140 -15.00 17.11 -1.05
CA LEU A 140 -15.35 15.76 -0.60
C LEU A 140 -16.41 15.83 0.51
N VAL A 141 -17.35 14.89 0.46
CA VAL A 141 -18.37 14.68 1.50
C VAL A 141 -18.45 13.20 1.84
N ARG A 142 -18.77 12.90 3.10
CA ARG A 142 -18.93 11.52 3.56
C ARG A 142 -20.05 10.82 2.79
N ALA A 143 -19.75 9.67 2.19
CA ALA A 143 -20.73 8.89 1.42
C ALA A 143 -21.99 8.56 2.21
N ALA A 144 -21.86 8.21 3.51
CA ALA A 144 -23.01 7.98 4.39
C ALA A 144 -23.96 9.19 4.45
N LYS A 145 -23.40 10.41 4.50
CA LYS A 145 -24.21 11.64 4.51
C LYS A 145 -24.89 11.91 3.17
N VAL A 146 -24.25 11.53 2.06
CA VAL A 146 -24.86 11.61 0.72
C VAL A 146 -25.97 10.57 0.60
N SER A 147 -25.77 9.36 1.12
CA SER A 147 -26.79 8.31 1.16
C SER A 147 -28.01 8.75 1.95
N GLU A 148 -27.83 9.24 3.18
CA GLU A 148 -28.91 9.79 4.01
C GLU A 148 -29.67 10.89 3.28
N LEU A 149 -28.94 11.83 2.65
CA LEU A 149 -29.56 12.91 1.87
C LEU A 149 -30.36 12.37 0.67
N LEU A 150 -29.82 11.39 -0.06
CA LEU A 150 -30.52 10.80 -1.21
C LEU A 150 -31.76 10.03 -0.78
N ASP A 151 -31.69 9.27 0.32
CA ASP A 151 -32.83 8.55 0.89
C ASP A 151 -33.95 9.53 1.29
N ASP A 152 -33.60 10.62 1.96
CA ASP A 152 -34.54 11.69 2.33
C ASP A 152 -35.18 12.33 1.08
N LEU A 153 -34.38 12.68 0.07
CA LEU A 153 -34.87 13.31 -1.16
C LEU A 153 -35.79 12.37 -1.95
N ILE A 154 -35.44 11.08 -2.05
CA ILE A 154 -36.27 10.08 -2.71
C ILE A 154 -37.58 9.89 -1.93
N GLY A 155 -37.52 9.87 -0.59
CA GLY A 155 -38.70 9.81 0.26
C GLY A 155 -39.66 10.97 0.02
N ILE A 156 -39.14 12.20 -0.06
CA ILE A 156 -39.93 13.40 -0.37
C ILE A 156 -40.62 13.26 -1.73
N VAL A 157 -39.90 12.83 -2.77
CA VAL A 157 -40.46 12.66 -4.11
C VAL A 157 -41.53 11.57 -4.15
N ALA A 158 -41.27 10.43 -3.51
CA ALA A 158 -42.22 9.31 -3.45
C ALA A 158 -43.51 9.71 -2.72
N GLN A 159 -43.40 10.40 -1.59
CA GLN A 159 -44.55 10.92 -0.86
C GLN A 159 -45.33 11.96 -1.69
N ALA A 160 -44.63 12.87 -2.36
CA ALA A 160 -45.26 13.86 -3.22
C ALA A 160 -46.03 13.20 -4.37
N LEU A 161 -45.45 12.21 -5.05
CA LEU A 161 -46.12 11.46 -6.12
C LEU A 161 -47.31 10.65 -5.61
N GLY A 162 -47.20 10.03 -4.43
CA GLY A 162 -48.28 9.23 -3.84
C GLY A 162 -49.48 10.06 -3.37
N THR A 163 -49.25 11.32 -2.98
CA THR A 163 -50.32 12.22 -2.48
C THR A 163 -50.82 13.23 -3.51
N LEU A 164 -50.19 13.29 -4.68
CA LEU A 164 -50.57 14.20 -5.76
C LEU A 164 -51.99 13.94 -6.32
N PRO A 165 -52.44 12.69 -6.55
CA PRO A 165 -53.79 12.41 -7.02
C PRO A 165 -54.86 12.98 -6.09
N ASP A 166 -54.73 12.75 -4.78
CA ASP A 166 -55.62 13.28 -3.74
C ASP A 166 -55.63 14.82 -3.72
N HIS A 167 -54.46 15.45 -3.89
CA HIS A 167 -54.37 16.90 -3.98
C HIS A 167 -55.12 17.45 -5.20
N LEU A 168 -54.96 16.80 -6.36
CA LEU A 168 -55.62 17.24 -7.58
C LEU A 168 -57.14 16.96 -7.53
N GLU A 169 -57.57 15.86 -6.92
CA GLU A 169 -59.00 15.61 -6.64
C GLU A 169 -59.58 16.73 -5.79
N ARG A 170 -58.92 17.06 -4.67
CA ARG A 170 -59.37 18.09 -3.72
C ARG A 170 -59.37 19.50 -4.30
N ASP A 171 -58.31 19.87 -5.03
CA ASP A 171 -58.09 21.26 -5.48
C ASP A 171 -58.71 21.56 -6.85
N LEU A 172 -58.85 20.55 -7.73
CA LEU A 172 -59.40 20.72 -9.09
C LEU A 172 -60.75 20.03 -9.30
N GLY A 173 -61.21 19.22 -8.33
CA GLY A 173 -62.49 18.52 -8.43
C GLY A 173 -62.50 17.41 -9.48
N LEU A 174 -61.37 16.71 -9.64
CA LEU A 174 -61.24 15.61 -10.61
C LEU A 174 -62.26 14.50 -10.34
N GLY A 175 -62.79 13.91 -11.41
CA GLY A 175 -63.63 12.72 -11.32
C GLY A 175 -62.81 11.45 -11.05
N VAL A 176 -63.48 10.39 -10.58
CA VAL A 176 -62.85 9.09 -10.25
C VAL A 176 -61.98 8.53 -11.39
N ASP A 177 -62.48 8.58 -12.63
CA ASP A 177 -61.74 8.11 -13.81
C ASP A 177 -60.51 8.97 -14.15
N GLU A 178 -60.51 10.24 -13.73
CA GLU A 178 -59.40 11.17 -13.95
C GLU A 178 -58.33 10.98 -12.87
N VAL A 179 -58.73 10.81 -11.62
CA VAL A 179 -57.83 10.46 -10.50
C VAL A 179 -57.09 9.15 -10.79
N ALA A 180 -57.79 8.11 -11.24
CA ALA A 180 -57.17 6.83 -11.59
C ALA A 180 -56.09 6.94 -12.69
N LYS A 181 -56.28 7.85 -13.67
CA LYS A 181 -55.27 8.13 -14.71
C LYS A 181 -54.04 8.82 -14.13
N VAL A 182 -54.23 9.72 -13.17
CA VAL A 182 -53.14 10.42 -12.47
C VAL A 182 -52.37 9.44 -11.58
N GLU A 183 -53.07 8.60 -10.80
CA GLU A 183 -52.46 7.53 -9.99
C GLU A 183 -51.59 6.62 -10.86
N THR A 184 -52.16 6.08 -11.94
CA THR A 184 -51.43 5.22 -12.88
C THR A 184 -50.16 5.89 -13.41
N ARG A 185 -50.23 7.20 -13.68
CA ARG A 185 -49.06 7.96 -14.14
C ARG A 185 -48.01 8.16 -13.05
N CYS A 186 -48.42 8.48 -11.82
CA CYS A 186 -47.53 8.67 -10.68
C CYS A 186 -46.82 7.36 -10.30
N ASP A 187 -47.58 6.25 -10.24
CA ASP A 187 -47.05 4.91 -10.00
C ASP A 187 -46.09 4.49 -11.11
N GLY A 188 -46.42 4.80 -12.37
CA GLY A 188 -45.54 4.57 -13.50
C GLY A 188 -44.17 5.26 -13.35
N VAL A 189 -44.13 6.50 -12.84
CA VAL A 189 -42.86 7.21 -12.58
C VAL A 189 -42.07 6.53 -11.47
N SER A 190 -42.74 6.14 -10.38
CA SER A 190 -42.11 5.40 -9.26
C SER A 190 -41.53 4.06 -9.72
N ASN A 191 -42.24 3.33 -10.59
CA ASN A 191 -41.78 2.06 -11.14
C ASN A 191 -40.57 2.25 -12.07
N VAL A 192 -40.56 3.27 -12.93
CA VAL A 192 -39.40 3.59 -13.77
C VAL A 192 -38.17 3.94 -12.93
N LEU A 193 -38.34 4.72 -11.85
CA LEU A 193 -37.27 5.02 -10.91
C LEU A 193 -36.70 3.74 -10.27
N ARG A 194 -37.58 2.87 -9.77
CA ARG A 194 -37.21 1.56 -9.20
C ARG A 194 -36.43 0.71 -10.21
N GLU A 195 -36.97 0.49 -11.40
CA GLU A 195 -36.33 -0.33 -12.45
C GLU A 195 -34.97 0.22 -12.87
N ARG A 196 -34.80 1.55 -12.88
CA ARG A 196 -33.51 2.17 -13.18
C ARG A 196 -32.52 1.92 -12.05
N ILE A 197 -32.93 2.10 -10.79
CA ILE A 197 -32.08 1.85 -9.61
C ILE A 197 -31.67 0.37 -9.57
N GLU A 198 -32.61 -0.56 -9.73
CA GLU A 198 -32.32 -2.00 -9.72
C GLU A 198 -31.33 -2.39 -10.81
N ARG A 199 -31.51 -1.89 -12.04
CA ARG A 199 -30.62 -2.17 -13.17
C ARG A 199 -29.20 -1.67 -12.95
N GLU A 200 -29.04 -0.46 -12.43
CA GLU A 200 -27.74 0.23 -12.33
C GLU A 200 -27.00 -0.13 -11.03
N MET A 201 -27.72 -0.42 -9.94
CA MET A 201 -27.12 -0.63 -8.61
C MET A 201 -27.05 -2.10 -8.16
N LEU A 202 -27.97 -2.96 -8.61
CA LEU A 202 -28.03 -4.35 -8.13
C LEU A 202 -27.40 -5.37 -9.09
N GLY A 203 -27.02 -4.95 -10.32
CA GLY A 203 -26.55 -5.87 -11.36
C GLY A 203 -27.57 -6.98 -11.67
N PRO A 204 -27.28 -7.90 -12.60
CA PRO A 204 -28.09 -9.11 -12.70
C PRO A 204 -27.96 -9.87 -11.38
N ALA A 205 -29.08 -10.09 -10.69
CA ALA A 205 -29.13 -10.82 -9.43
C ALA A 205 -28.23 -12.05 -9.51
N GLN A 206 -27.12 -12.05 -8.77
CA GLN A 206 -26.27 -13.22 -8.66
C GLN A 206 -27.03 -14.23 -7.81
N VAL A 207 -27.78 -15.11 -8.48
CA VAL A 207 -28.37 -16.29 -7.85
C VAL A 207 -27.21 -17.22 -7.51
N THR A 208 -26.66 -17.08 -6.32
CA THR A 208 -25.77 -18.10 -5.77
C THR A 208 -26.62 -19.35 -5.52
N THR A 209 -26.48 -20.35 -6.39
CA THR A 209 -27.05 -21.67 -6.14
C THR A 209 -26.37 -22.25 -4.91
N MET A 210 -27.09 -22.26 -3.77
CA MET A 210 -26.64 -22.99 -2.60
C MET A 210 -26.46 -24.47 -2.98
N PRO A 211 -25.31 -25.10 -2.70
CA PRO A 211 -25.16 -26.52 -2.95
C PRO A 211 -26.22 -27.26 -2.14
N ALA A 212 -27.05 -28.05 -2.85
CA ALA A 212 -28.00 -28.94 -2.23
C ALA A 212 -27.26 -29.81 -1.23
N ARG A 213 -27.75 -29.84 0.02
CA ARG A 213 -27.24 -30.70 1.09
C ARG A 213 -27.47 -32.15 0.65
N ALA A 214 -26.49 -32.71 -0.06
CA ALA A 214 -26.50 -34.09 -0.50
C ALA A 214 -26.53 -34.99 0.74
N GLU A 215 -27.68 -35.65 0.91
CA GLU A 215 -27.84 -37.01 1.41
C GLU A 215 -26.78 -37.49 2.42
N GLN A 216 -26.98 -37.10 3.68
CA GLN A 216 -26.62 -37.95 4.81
C GLN A 216 -27.90 -38.54 5.38
N LEU A 217 -28.59 -39.40 4.63
CA LEU A 217 -29.63 -40.30 5.16
C LEU A 217 -29.84 -41.47 4.19
N GLY A 218 -29.28 -42.63 4.56
CA GLY A 218 -29.48 -43.94 3.93
C GLY A 218 -28.32 -44.34 3.01
N MET A 219 -27.70 -45.52 3.07
CA MET A 219 -27.86 -46.80 3.78
C MET A 219 -26.44 -47.42 3.71
N GLY A 220 -25.85 -48.01 4.75
CA GLY A 220 -26.25 -49.26 5.39
C GLY A 220 -25.41 -50.42 4.85
N VAL A 221 -24.50 -50.97 5.67
CA VAL A 221 -24.26 -52.42 5.93
C VAL A 221 -23.62 -52.52 7.31
#